data_AF-A0A7C3YQY9-F1
#
_entry.id   AF-A0A7C3YQY9-F1
#
_cell.length_a   1.000
_cell.length_b   1.000
_cell.length_c   1.000
_cell.angle_alpha   90.00
_cell.angle_beta   90.00
_cell.angle_gamma   90.00
#
_symmetry.space_group_name_H-M   'P 1'
#
loop_
_entity.id
_entity.type
_entity.pdbx_description
1 polymer ?
#
loop_
_entity_poly.entity_id
_entity_poly.type
_entity_poly.pdbx_seq_one_letter_code
_entity_poly.pdbx_strand_id
1 'polypeptide(L)'
;RCQDIKRKGPASLDIAYVSCGRLDGYFELDLHPWDFVAGILILEEAGGKITDWDGLPPSIDRSNNIIASNKYIHESLINVLNAKHVTALPRLPNHRVRASFRLP
;
A
#
# COMPACT_ATOMS: atom_id res chain seq x y z
N ARG A 1 11.87 -10.63 8.87
CA ARG A 1 11.22 -11.90 8.40
C ARG A 1 9.75 -11.57 8.21
N CYS A 2 9.08 -12.00 7.13
CA CYS A 2 7.68 -11.69 6.86
C CYS A 2 6.92 -13.02 6.82
N GLN A 3 5.79 -13.14 7.54
CA GLN A 3 5.15 -14.46 7.75
C GLN A 3 4.21 -14.86 6.61
N ASP A 4 3.52 -13.91 5.98
CA ASP A 4 2.58 -14.18 4.89
C ASP A 4 2.47 -12.96 3.96
N ILE A 5 2.41 -13.22 2.65
CA ILE A 5 2.15 -12.21 1.62
C ILE A 5 0.87 -12.61 0.89
N LYS A 6 -0.20 -11.85 1.09
CA LYS A 6 -1.45 -12.07 0.36
C LYS A 6 -1.42 -11.33 -0.97
N ARG A 7 -1.76 -12.05 -2.04
CA ARG A 7 -1.85 -11.54 -3.42
C ARG A 7 -3.29 -11.37 -3.93
N LYS A 8 -4.31 -11.81 -3.17
CA LYS A 8 -5.71 -11.90 -3.65
C LYS A 8 -6.67 -11.16 -2.71
N GLY A 9 -7.52 -10.32 -3.28
CA GLY A 9 -8.56 -9.53 -2.57
C GLY A 9 -8.71 -8.13 -3.18
N PRO A 10 -9.80 -7.38 -2.93
CA PRO A 10 -9.87 -5.97 -3.33
C PRO A 10 -8.92 -5.11 -2.49
N ALA A 11 -8.33 -4.07 -3.09
CA ALA A 11 -7.41 -3.14 -2.41
C ALA A 11 -8.03 -2.51 -1.16
N SER A 12 -9.29 -2.12 -1.25
CA SER A 12 -10.08 -1.55 -0.15
C SER A 12 -10.16 -2.47 1.08
N LEU A 13 -10.22 -3.79 0.88
CA LEU A 13 -10.23 -4.77 1.98
C LEU A 13 -8.85 -4.89 2.63
N ASP A 14 -7.78 -4.91 1.83
CA ASP A 14 -6.41 -4.94 2.36
C ASP A 14 -6.14 -3.68 3.20
N ILE A 15 -6.56 -2.50 2.72
CA ILE A 15 -6.45 -1.24 3.48
C ILE A 15 -7.25 -1.32 4.77
N ALA A 16 -8.50 -1.80 4.75
CA ALA A 16 -9.31 -1.97 5.95
C ALA A 16 -8.69 -2.94 6.96
N TYR A 17 -8.01 -4.00 6.49
CA TYR A 17 -7.27 -4.91 7.36
C TYR A 17 -6.04 -4.26 8.00
N VAL A 18 -5.36 -3.35 7.29
CA VAL A 18 -4.32 -2.52 7.90
C VAL A 18 -4.92 -1.60 8.97
N SER A 19 -6.05 -0.95 8.68
CA SER A 19 -6.75 -0.07 9.65
C SER A 19 -7.17 -0.81 10.92
N CYS A 20 -7.61 -2.07 10.81
CA CYS A 20 -7.97 -2.88 11.97
C CYS A 20 -6.77 -3.60 12.64
N GLY A 21 -5.52 -3.36 12.21
CA GLY A 21 -4.33 -4.00 12.76
C GLY A 21 -4.19 -5.49 12.48
N ARG A 22 -4.94 -6.03 11.49
CA ARG A 22 -4.78 -7.42 11.05
C ARG A 22 -3.54 -7.62 10.18
N LEU A 23 -3.18 -6.58 9.43
CA LEU A 23 -2.01 -6.49 8.57
C LEU A 23 -1.20 -5.25 8.98
N ASP A 24 0.11 -5.31 8.76
CA ASP A 24 1.00 -4.19 9.12
C ASP A 24 1.23 -3.25 7.93
N GLY A 25 1.15 -3.78 6.71
CA GLY A 25 1.39 -3.02 5.49
C GLY A 25 0.70 -3.61 4.25
N TYR A 26 0.40 -2.71 3.32
CA TYR A 26 -0.12 -2.98 1.99
C TYR A 26 0.53 -2.02 0.99
N PHE A 27 0.85 -2.50 -0.21
CA PHE A 27 1.23 -1.64 -1.33
C PHE A 27 0.71 -2.21 -2.64
N GLU A 28 0.39 -1.33 -3.59
CA GLU A 28 -0.02 -1.70 -4.95
C GLU A 28 0.38 -0.61 -5.95
N LEU A 29 0.87 -1.00 -7.12
CA LEU A 29 1.18 -0.09 -8.22
C LEU A 29 -0.09 0.25 -9.01
N ASP A 30 -0.15 1.49 -9.53
CA ASP A 30 -1.16 1.96 -10.49
C ASP A 30 -2.61 1.74 -10.01
N LEU A 31 -2.86 1.99 -8.73
CA LEU A 31 -4.18 1.85 -8.10
C LEU A 31 -5.02 3.11 -8.37
N HIS A 32 -6.27 2.91 -8.79
CA HIS A 32 -7.17 4.02 -9.09
C HIS A 32 -7.82 4.63 -7.83
N PRO A 33 -8.19 5.93 -7.85
CA PRO A 33 -8.75 6.63 -6.70
C PRO A 33 -9.93 5.93 -6.03
N TRP A 34 -10.86 5.38 -6.82
CA TRP A 34 -12.05 4.71 -6.28
C TRP A 34 -11.73 3.49 -5.40
N ASP A 35 -10.55 2.89 -5.54
CA ASP A 35 -10.14 1.72 -4.77
C ASP A 35 -9.50 2.06 -3.41
N PHE A 36 -8.97 3.29 -3.23
CA PHE A 36 -8.24 3.68 -2.01
C PHE A 36 -8.77 4.92 -1.30
N VAL A 37 -9.53 5.81 -1.96
CA VAL A 37 -9.96 7.09 -1.36
C VAL A 37 -10.77 6.89 -0.08
N ALA A 38 -11.70 5.93 -0.06
CA ALA A 38 -12.42 5.57 1.16
C ALA A 38 -11.48 4.99 2.25
N GLY A 39 -10.47 4.25 1.82
CA GLY A 39 -9.45 3.67 2.69
C GLY A 39 -8.54 4.71 3.34
N ILE A 40 -8.30 5.86 2.70
CA ILE A 40 -7.52 6.97 3.28
C ILE A 40 -8.14 7.38 4.60
N LEU A 41 -9.42 7.78 4.58
CA LEU A 41 -10.11 8.27 5.76
C LEU A 41 -10.15 7.20 6.88
N ILE A 42 -10.49 5.96 6.53
CA ILE A 42 -10.57 4.87 7.51
C ILE A 42 -9.22 4.59 8.16
N LEU A 43 -8.14 4.59 7.37
CA LEU A 43 -6.79 4.31 7.88
C LEU A 43 -6.25 5.47 8.72
N GLU A 44 -6.46 6.71 8.30
CA GLU A 44 -6.02 7.89 9.03
C GLU A 44 -6.72 8.00 10.40
N GLU A 45 -8.03 7.76 10.45
CA GLU A 45 -8.79 7.72 11.72
C GLU A 45 -8.34 6.57 12.64
N ALA A 46 -7.88 5.46 12.07
CA ALA A 46 -7.26 4.37 12.82
C ALA A 46 -5.82 4.68 13.28
N GLY A 47 -5.27 5.85 12.93
CA GLY A 47 -3.90 6.27 13.25
C GLY A 47 -2.82 5.70 12.33
N GLY A 48 -3.20 5.07 11.23
CA GLY A 48 -2.30 4.58 10.19
C GLY A 48 -1.80 5.68 9.26
N LYS A 49 -1.07 5.28 8.22
CA LYS A 49 -0.51 6.20 7.22
C LYS A 49 -0.63 5.62 5.82
N ILE A 50 -1.11 6.44 4.88
CA ILE A 50 -1.19 6.14 3.46
C ILE A 50 -0.47 7.22 2.65
N THR A 51 0.37 6.83 1.69
CA THR A 51 1.09 7.73 0.79
C THR A 51 1.24 7.09 -0.57
N ASP A 52 1.75 7.87 -1.53
CA ASP A 52 2.42 7.30 -2.68
C ASP A 52 3.81 6.73 -2.32
N TRP A 53 4.52 6.21 -3.31
CA TRP A 53 5.87 5.65 -3.15
C TRP A 53 6.96 6.70 -2.90
N ASP A 54 6.69 7.96 -3.21
CA ASP A 54 7.56 9.10 -2.90
C ASP A 54 7.29 9.65 -1.49
N GLY A 55 6.35 9.04 -0.75
CA GLY A 55 5.95 9.47 0.59
C GLY A 55 5.03 10.70 0.60
N LEU A 56 4.51 11.09 -0.56
CA LEU A 56 3.58 12.21 -0.72
C LEU A 56 2.13 11.75 -0.55
N PRO A 57 1.20 12.67 -0.22
CA PRO A 57 -0.22 12.36 -0.21
C PRO A 57 -0.68 11.86 -1.60
N PRO A 58 -1.45 10.76 -1.67
CA PRO A 58 -1.91 10.22 -2.94
C PRO A 58 -2.90 11.18 -3.61
N SER A 59 -2.80 11.33 -4.93
CA SER A 59 -3.71 12.18 -5.69
C SER A 59 -5.07 11.49 -5.93
N ILE A 60 -6.17 12.22 -5.79
CA ILE A 60 -7.52 11.68 -6.02
C ILE A 60 -7.96 11.75 -7.49
N ASP A 61 -7.19 12.40 -8.36
CA ASP A 61 -7.57 12.65 -9.76
C ASP A 61 -6.91 11.67 -10.75
N ARG A 62 -5.95 10.86 -10.29
CA ARG A 62 -5.18 9.93 -11.12
C ARG A 62 -4.86 8.64 -10.37
N SER A 63 -4.38 7.61 -11.08
CA SER A 63 -3.84 6.42 -10.43
C SER A 63 -2.52 6.74 -9.72
N ASN A 64 -2.27 6.05 -8.60
CA ASN A 64 -1.06 6.21 -7.80
C ASN A 64 -0.47 4.85 -7.44
N ASN A 65 0.82 4.86 -7.12
CA ASN A 65 1.46 3.73 -6.47
C ASN A 65 1.22 3.89 -4.97
N ILE A 66 0.33 3.09 -4.38
CA ILE A 66 -0.13 3.29 -3.01
C ILE A 66 0.71 2.46 -2.03
N ILE A 67 0.97 3.04 -0.86
CA ILE A 67 1.49 2.38 0.33
C ILE A 67 0.56 2.72 1.50
N ALA A 68 0.03 1.71 2.18
CA ALA A 68 -0.74 1.83 3.40
C ALA A 68 -0.06 1.04 4.53
N SER A 69 0.00 1.58 5.75
CA SER A 69 0.63 0.91 6.88
C SER A 69 0.11 1.39 8.23
N ASN A 70 0.48 0.67 9.29
CA ASN A 70 0.25 1.04 10.69
C ASN A 70 1.06 2.26 11.20
N LYS A 71 1.55 3.14 10.32
CA LYS A 71 2.44 4.29 10.58
C LYS A 71 3.86 3.94 11.04
N TYR A 72 4.05 2.94 11.90
CA TYR A 72 5.36 2.61 12.48
C TYR A 72 6.37 2.09 11.45
N ILE A 73 5.90 1.34 10.46
CA ILE A 73 6.78 0.72 9.45
C ILE A 73 6.85 1.49 8.14
N HIS A 74 6.15 2.62 8.05
CA HIS A 74 5.85 3.29 6.77
C HIS A 74 7.11 3.75 6.04
N GLU A 75 8.00 4.46 6.72
CA GLU A 75 9.27 4.94 6.13
C GLU A 75 10.20 3.79 5.76
N SER A 76 10.26 2.76 6.61
CA SER A 76 11.04 1.55 6.31
C SER A 76 10.51 0.85 5.05
N LEU A 77 9.19 0.83 4.85
CA LEU A 77 8.56 0.23 3.68
C LEU A 77 8.87 1.02 2.40
N ILE A 78 8.77 2.36 2.45
CA ILE A 78 9.17 3.26 1.35
C ILE A 78 10.62 3.00 0.96
N ASN A 79 11.53 2.97 1.94
CA ASN A 79 12.95 2.75 1.70
C ASN A 79 13.22 1.39 1.05
N VAL A 80 12.53 0.32 1.46
CA VAL A 80 12.67 -1.01 0.85
C VAL A 80 12.14 -1.03 -0.59
N LEU A 81 11.03 -0.37 -0.85
CA LEU A 81 10.42 -0.31 -2.20
C LEU A 81 11.30 0.49 -3.16
N ASN A 82 11.84 1.62 -2.71
CA ASN A 82 12.73 2.48 -3.49
C ASN A 82 14.11 1.84 -3.72
N ALA A 83 14.70 1.22 -2.70
CA ALA A 83 16.00 0.53 -2.82
C ALA A 83 15.98 -0.63 -3.83
N LYS A 84 14.82 -1.26 -4.03
CA LYS A 84 14.67 -2.38 -4.96
C LYS A 84 14.35 -1.98 -6.41
N HIS A 85 14.35 -0.69 -6.74
CA HIS A 85 14.00 -0.19 -8.08
C HIS A 85 12.72 -0.86 -8.63
N VAL A 86 11.73 -1.12 -7.78
CA VAL A 86 10.47 -1.75 -8.25
C VAL A 86 9.74 -0.80 -9.22
N THR A 87 10.01 0.51 -9.11
CA THR A 87 9.59 1.58 -10.03
C THR A 87 10.18 1.46 -11.43
N ALA A 88 11.32 0.77 -11.60
CA ALA A 88 11.99 0.58 -12.90
C ALA A 88 11.50 -0.66 -13.67
N LEU A 89 10.60 -1.46 -13.08
CA LEU A 89 10.02 -2.57 -13.82
C LEU A 89 9.10 -2.02 -14.92
N PRO A 90 9.27 -2.45 -16.18
CA PRO A 90 8.36 -2.06 -17.24
C PRO A 90 6.94 -2.45 -16.82
N ARG A 91 5.96 -1.56 -17.07
CA ARG A 91 4.53 -1.84 -16.89
C ARG A 91 4.14 -2.98 -17.81
N LEU A 92 4.38 -4.21 -17.38
CA LEU A 92 4.04 -5.39 -18.13
C LEU A 92 2.50 -5.46 -18.15
N PRO A 93 1.89 -5.51 -19.35
CA PRO A 93 0.45 -5.66 -19.43
C PRO A 93 0.10 -6.97 -18.72
N ASN A 94 -0.71 -6.88 -17.66
CA ASN A 94 -1.21 -7.97 -16.81
C ASN A 94 -0.40 -8.34 -15.55
N HIS A 95 0.69 -7.64 -15.21
CA HIS A 95 1.38 -7.85 -13.93
C HIS A 95 1.06 -6.73 -12.93
N ARG A 96 0.10 -6.99 -12.03
CA ARG A 96 -0.15 -6.12 -10.87
C ARG A 96 0.88 -6.42 -9.78
N VAL A 97 1.75 -5.46 -9.49
CA VAL A 97 2.64 -5.52 -8.34
C VAL A 97 1.84 -5.07 -7.12
N ARG A 98 1.49 -6.03 -6.28
CA ARG A 98 0.82 -5.78 -5.00
C ARG A 98 1.29 -6.77 -3.94
N ALA A 99 1.22 -6.35 -2.70
CA ALA A 99 1.36 -7.23 -1.55
C ALA A 99 0.69 -6.61 -0.33
N SER A 100 0.05 -7.44 0.48
CA SER A 100 -0.29 -7.13 1.86
C SER A 100 0.36 -8.15 2.79
N PHE A 101 0.81 -7.72 3.96
CA PHE A 101 1.62 -8.57 4.83
C PHE A 101 1.50 -8.21 6.31
N ARG A 102 1.96 -9.16 7.14
CA ARG A 102 2.11 -9.01 8.59
C ARG A 102 3.54 -9.37 9.02
N LEU A 103 4.08 -8.57 9.92
CA LEU A 103 5.38 -8.78 10.56
C LEU A 103 5.23 -9.76 11.74
N PRO A 104 6.28 -10.54 12.06
CA PRO A 104 6.31 -11.49 13.15
C PRO A 104 6.33 -10.83 14.53
#